data_AF-A0A3P9MU71-F1
#
_entry.id   AF-A0A3P9MU71-F1
#
_cell.length_a   1.000
_cell.length_b   1.000
_cell.length_c   1.000
_cell.angle_alpha   90.00
_cell.angle_beta   90.00
_cell.angle_gamma   90.00
#
_symmetry.space_group_name_H-M   'P 1'
#
loop_
_entity.id
_entity.type
_entity.pdbx_description
1 polymer ?
#
loop_
_entity_poly.entity_id
_entity_poly.type
_entity_poly.pdbx_seq_one_letter_code
_entity_poly.pdbx_strand_id
1 'polypeptide(L)'
;MGGCFSKPKPVEVKVELSLLEKEKEVDGLSPNGKASPFADCRPNGALAHSSDEDSMLLPLNHNSREYVEASVCHVKDLENGQMREVDLGCGRALLIKQHGEFSAMAHKCPHYGAPLVKGVLSKGHVRCPWHGACFSTATGDIEDFPGLDSLPTFQVRVEKDKVIIRANKQALQSQKRSKPMSRCSILGLKFVNLSAGPASLVCAETLRQEGFTDRIVMCTMDRHPPYDRPKLSKSLESTAEQLRLRSMDFLQDHDIELLTEKEVVAVDVKTRSVTFEDGLRMEYRKLFIASGSKPKPMIYKGKDVRNVFHLRTPEDANSIARLANNKNAVIVGTSFVGMEVAAALTDKAHSVSVIGIEPVPFKKALGEKVGKAIMKLLFYIKVNHFCPVSQLKEVVLKSGKVLRADVCVIGAGSVPATGFLKQSGIHLDSKGFITVNKMMQTSVDGVFAGGDVVTFPFPPRNNKKVNIPHWQMAHVHGRVAALSMMGRVSEFKTVPYFWSAMFGKTIRYAGYGDGFDDVIIQGDLDELRFVAFYTRSEEVVAVASMNYDPIVSRVAEVLGSGKTIKKRDVETGDISWLIDKGSH
;
A
#
# COMPACT_ATOMS: atom_id res chain seq x y z
N MET A 1 -20.39 67.46 -13.92
CA MET A 1 -19.49 67.15 -12.79
C MET A 1 -19.25 65.64 -12.80
N GLY A 2 -18.02 65.17 -13.01
CA GLY A 2 -17.71 63.74 -13.08
C GLY A 2 -17.24 63.21 -11.72
N GLY A 3 -18.02 62.33 -11.09
CA GLY A 3 -17.64 61.67 -9.84
C GLY A 3 -16.75 60.45 -10.10
N CYS A 4 -15.50 60.49 -9.65
CA CYS A 4 -14.57 59.37 -9.79
C CYS A 4 -14.78 58.33 -8.68
N PHE A 5 -15.41 57.21 -9.00
CA PHE A 5 -15.47 56.06 -8.08
C PHE A 5 -14.10 55.37 -8.02
N SER A 6 -13.44 55.47 -6.86
CA SER A 6 -12.19 54.79 -6.59
C SER A 6 -12.41 53.26 -6.53
N LYS A 7 -11.73 52.53 -7.41
CA LYS A 7 -11.69 51.05 -7.33
C LYS A 7 -11.03 50.63 -6.00
N PRO A 8 -11.52 49.58 -5.32
CA PRO A 8 -10.89 49.10 -4.09
C PRO A 8 -9.44 48.68 -4.36
N LYS A 9 -8.52 49.09 -3.48
CA LYS A 9 -7.11 48.72 -3.57
C LYS A 9 -6.96 47.19 -3.43
N PRO A 10 -6.19 46.52 -4.31
CA PRO A 10 -5.88 45.10 -4.12
C PRO A 10 -5.09 44.89 -2.82
N VAL A 11 -5.50 43.91 -2.02
CA VAL A 11 -4.72 43.46 -0.85
C VAL A 11 -3.62 42.52 -1.35
N GLU A 12 -2.36 42.85 -1.10
CA GLU A 12 -1.24 41.94 -1.38
C GLU A 12 -1.28 40.72 -0.46
N VAL A 13 -1.18 39.52 -1.03
CA VAL A 13 -1.12 38.27 -0.26
C VAL A 13 0.11 37.46 -0.68
N LYS A 14 1.20 37.62 0.09
CA LYS A 14 2.50 36.95 -0.15
C LYS A 14 2.56 35.57 0.53
N VAL A 15 2.80 34.51 -0.22
CA VAL A 15 2.92 33.14 0.33
C VAL A 15 4.27 32.96 1.05
N GLU A 16 4.31 33.35 2.32
CA GLU A 16 5.45 33.07 3.23
C GLU A 16 5.26 31.72 3.93
N LEU A 17 6.17 30.77 3.68
CA LEU A 17 6.17 29.45 4.32
C LEU A 17 6.87 29.50 5.70
N SER A 18 6.09 29.38 6.77
CA SER A 18 6.63 29.24 8.14
C SER A 18 6.17 27.93 8.79
N LEU A 19 7.11 27.23 9.42
CA LEU A 19 6.87 26.05 10.23
C LEU A 19 7.62 26.23 11.55
N LEU A 20 6.92 25.98 12.66
CA LEU A 20 7.46 26.05 14.00
C LEU A 20 8.40 24.86 14.26
N GLU A 21 9.51 25.13 14.95
CA GLU A 21 10.38 24.11 15.51
C GLU A 21 9.73 23.50 16.75
N LYS A 22 10.00 22.22 17.02
CA LYS A 22 9.51 21.58 18.24
C LYS A 22 10.44 21.88 19.41
N GLU A 23 9.86 22.35 20.51
CA GLU A 23 10.53 22.40 21.80
C GLU A 23 10.96 20.98 22.24
N LYS A 24 12.12 20.91 22.90
CA LYS A 24 12.64 19.67 23.50
C LYS A 24 12.13 19.58 24.93
N GLU A 25 11.23 18.64 25.20
CA GLU A 25 10.99 18.19 26.58
C GLU A 25 12.05 17.17 26.99
N VAL A 26 12.40 17.21 28.28
CA VAL A 26 13.46 16.41 28.90
C VAL A 26 12.79 15.38 29.80
N ASP A 27 12.76 14.12 29.36
CA ASP A 27 12.22 13.02 30.17
C ASP A 27 13.20 12.63 31.29
N GLY A 28 12.79 12.85 32.54
CA GLY A 28 13.51 12.39 33.72
C GLY A 28 13.24 10.92 34.05
N LEU A 29 14.31 10.14 34.24
CA LEU A 29 14.27 8.74 34.65
C LEU A 29 14.23 8.59 36.19
N SER A 30 13.32 7.76 36.71
CA SER A 30 13.59 6.92 37.90
C SER A 30 12.59 5.75 38.06
N PRO A 31 12.95 4.69 38.82
CA PRO A 31 12.46 3.33 38.55
C PRO A 31 11.70 2.64 39.70
N ASN A 32 11.38 1.36 39.47
CA ASN A 32 10.97 0.26 40.38
C ASN A 32 9.48 -0.10 40.42
N GLY A 33 9.20 -1.41 40.30
CA GLY A 33 7.83 -1.96 40.30
C GLY A 33 7.73 -3.46 40.01
N LYS A 34 8.51 -4.28 40.74
CA LYS A 34 8.57 -5.77 40.84
C LYS A 34 7.56 -6.65 40.06
N ALA A 35 8.07 -7.75 39.51
CA ALA A 35 7.32 -8.82 38.84
C ALA A 35 6.94 -10.00 39.77
N SER A 36 6.14 -10.94 39.21
CA SER A 36 5.89 -12.36 39.61
C SER A 36 4.46 -12.66 40.13
N PRO A 37 3.95 -13.90 39.96
CA PRO A 37 4.23 -14.91 38.92
C PRO A 37 2.95 -15.54 38.29
N PHE A 38 3.19 -16.52 37.42
CA PHE A 38 2.21 -17.38 36.75
C PHE A 38 1.31 -18.20 37.70
N ALA A 39 0.13 -18.59 37.21
CA ALA A 39 -0.64 -19.73 37.72
C ALA A 39 -1.31 -20.47 36.55
N ASP A 40 -1.28 -21.80 36.60
CA ASP A 40 -1.71 -22.70 35.53
C ASP A 40 -3.24 -22.81 35.37
N CYS A 41 -3.69 -23.06 34.14
CA CYS A 41 -4.96 -23.73 33.86
C CYS A 41 -4.76 -24.73 32.71
N ARG A 42 -4.80 -26.03 33.02
CA ARG A 42 -4.80 -27.09 32.01
C ARG A 42 -6.19 -27.22 31.35
N PRO A 43 -6.27 -27.52 30.04
CA PRO A 43 -7.54 -27.83 29.38
C PRO A 43 -7.99 -29.26 29.70
N ASN A 44 -9.30 -29.52 29.69
CA ASN A 44 -9.83 -30.87 29.85
C ASN A 44 -11.10 -31.08 29.01
N GLY A 45 -11.10 -32.12 28.16
CA GLY A 45 -12.25 -32.60 27.39
C GLY A 45 -12.65 -31.77 26.15
N ALA A 46 -13.14 -32.36 25.06
CA ALA A 46 -13.11 -33.77 24.66
C ALA A 46 -13.24 -33.86 23.12
N LEU A 47 -12.72 -34.93 22.53
CA LEU A 47 -12.88 -35.21 21.09
C LEU A 47 -14.33 -35.59 20.77
N ALA A 48 -14.86 -35.05 19.68
CA ALA A 48 -16.03 -35.57 18.99
C ALA A 48 -15.63 -35.91 17.56
N HIS A 49 -15.54 -37.21 17.25
CA HIS A 49 -15.45 -37.68 15.87
C HIS A 49 -16.81 -37.51 15.19
N SER A 50 -16.83 -37.04 13.95
CA SER A 50 -17.91 -37.27 13.00
C SER A 50 -17.29 -37.80 11.71
N SER A 51 -17.77 -38.96 11.27
CA SER A 51 -17.22 -39.74 10.17
C SER A 51 -17.40 -39.09 8.79
N ASP A 52 -16.37 -39.21 7.95
CA ASP A 52 -16.53 -39.22 6.50
C ASP A 52 -17.41 -40.41 6.08
N GLU A 53 -18.41 -40.18 5.22
CA GLU A 53 -18.67 -41.09 4.09
C GLU A 53 -19.61 -40.45 3.03
N ASP A 54 -19.43 -40.91 1.79
CA ASP A 54 -20.25 -40.74 0.59
C ASP A 54 -20.65 -39.33 0.09
N SER A 55 -19.79 -38.78 -0.80
CA SER A 55 -20.15 -37.81 -1.83
C SER A 55 -19.93 -38.43 -3.23
N MET A 56 -20.93 -39.17 -3.71
CA MET A 56 -20.94 -39.77 -5.06
C MET A 56 -20.69 -38.72 -6.17
N LEU A 57 -19.59 -38.88 -6.90
CA LEU A 57 -19.22 -38.00 -8.02
C LEU A 57 -20.11 -38.26 -9.24
N LEU A 58 -21.01 -37.32 -9.55
CA LEU A 58 -21.70 -37.28 -10.84
C LEU A 58 -20.77 -36.75 -11.95
N PRO A 59 -20.78 -37.31 -13.18
CA PRO A 59 -19.84 -36.89 -14.22
C PRO A 59 -20.16 -35.48 -14.75
N LEU A 60 -19.21 -34.56 -14.60
CA LEU A 60 -19.28 -33.24 -15.22
C LEU A 60 -19.18 -33.37 -16.75
N ASN A 61 -20.25 -32.99 -17.45
CA ASN A 61 -20.30 -32.96 -18.91
C ASN A 61 -19.25 -31.97 -19.45
N HIS A 62 -18.14 -32.48 -19.99
CA HIS A 62 -16.99 -31.64 -20.36
C HIS A 62 -17.20 -30.92 -21.70
N ASN A 63 -17.50 -29.62 -21.62
CA ASN A 63 -17.48 -28.70 -22.75
C ASN A 63 -16.03 -28.50 -23.25
N SER A 64 -15.58 -29.35 -24.19
CA SER A 64 -14.21 -29.36 -24.73
C SER A 64 -13.78 -28.04 -25.38
N ARG A 65 -14.73 -27.14 -25.70
CA ARG A 65 -14.46 -25.83 -26.30
C ARG A 65 -13.85 -24.82 -25.33
N GLU A 66 -14.11 -24.92 -24.02
CA GLU A 66 -13.69 -23.91 -23.03
C GLU A 66 -12.27 -24.12 -22.48
N TYR A 67 -11.76 -25.34 -22.59
CA TYR A 67 -10.44 -25.71 -22.10
C TYR A 67 -9.43 -25.81 -23.24
N VAL A 68 -8.17 -25.59 -22.90
CA VAL A 68 -7.02 -25.91 -23.74
C VAL A 68 -6.14 -26.90 -22.99
N GLU A 69 -5.46 -27.76 -23.73
CA GLU A 69 -4.53 -28.74 -23.19
C GLU A 69 -3.30 -28.80 -24.09
N ALA A 70 -2.11 -28.75 -23.49
CA ALA A 70 -0.85 -28.83 -24.22
C ALA A 70 0.25 -29.50 -23.39
N SER A 71 1.09 -30.27 -24.09
CA SER A 71 2.39 -30.73 -23.58
C SER A 71 3.39 -29.57 -23.64
N VAL A 72 3.88 -29.09 -22.50
CA VAL A 72 4.65 -27.85 -22.41
C VAL A 72 6.17 -28.03 -22.28
N CYS A 73 6.64 -29.14 -21.71
CA CYS A 73 8.05 -29.54 -21.68
C CYS A 73 8.20 -31.01 -21.24
N HIS A 74 9.43 -31.55 -21.26
CA HIS A 74 9.77 -32.78 -20.56
C HIS A 74 10.02 -32.52 -19.06
N VAL A 75 9.92 -33.56 -18.22
CA VAL A 75 10.13 -33.46 -16.75
C VAL A 75 11.54 -33.00 -16.41
N LYS A 76 12.53 -33.42 -17.21
CA LYS A 76 13.95 -33.06 -17.08
C LYS A 76 14.25 -31.61 -17.48
N ASP A 77 13.37 -30.95 -18.25
CA ASP A 77 13.66 -29.63 -18.78
C ASP A 77 13.52 -28.52 -17.72
N LEU A 78 12.90 -28.81 -16.57
CA LEU A 78 12.72 -27.88 -15.46
C LEU A 78 13.28 -28.51 -14.18
N GLU A 79 14.21 -27.83 -13.52
CA GLU A 79 14.80 -28.30 -12.27
C GLU A 79 13.91 -27.95 -11.06
N ASN A 80 14.16 -28.59 -9.92
CA ASN A 80 13.46 -28.25 -8.69
C ASN A 80 13.80 -26.82 -8.24
N GLY A 81 12.80 -26.06 -7.79
CA GLY A 81 12.97 -24.64 -7.44
C GLY A 81 12.96 -23.69 -8.63
N GLN A 82 12.66 -24.17 -9.84
CA GLN A 82 12.55 -23.33 -11.04
C GLN A 82 11.09 -23.00 -11.40
N MET A 83 10.94 -21.89 -12.13
CA MET A 83 9.71 -21.46 -12.77
C MET A 83 9.97 -21.22 -14.27
N ARG A 84 8.98 -21.49 -15.11
CA ARG A 84 9.02 -21.24 -16.56
C ARG A 84 7.69 -20.70 -17.03
N GLU A 85 7.73 -19.66 -17.86
CA GLU A 85 6.55 -19.22 -18.60
C GLU A 85 6.37 -20.13 -19.83
N VAL A 86 5.18 -20.69 -20.00
CA VAL A 86 4.85 -21.66 -21.04
C VAL A 86 3.63 -21.20 -21.85
N ASP A 87 3.65 -21.48 -23.15
CA ASP A 87 2.57 -21.14 -24.07
C ASP A 87 1.59 -22.30 -24.24
N LEU A 88 0.29 -21.97 -24.23
CA LEU A 88 -0.83 -22.89 -24.44
C LEU A 88 -1.63 -22.49 -25.69
N GLY A 89 -1.03 -21.69 -26.59
CA GLY A 89 -1.57 -21.23 -27.88
C GLY A 89 -2.61 -20.11 -27.78
N CYS A 90 -3.49 -20.15 -26.77
CA CYS A 90 -4.51 -19.13 -26.51
C CYS A 90 -4.16 -18.21 -25.33
N GLY A 91 -3.00 -18.39 -24.71
CA GLY A 91 -2.54 -17.67 -23.52
C GLY A 91 -1.36 -18.38 -22.87
N ARG A 92 -0.76 -17.72 -21.87
CA ARG A 92 0.44 -18.21 -21.18
C ARG A 92 0.18 -18.51 -19.70
N ALA A 93 0.87 -19.53 -19.20
CA ALA A 93 0.88 -19.96 -17.81
C ALA A 93 2.31 -19.94 -17.24
N LEU A 94 2.41 -19.87 -15.92
CA LEU A 94 3.64 -20.11 -15.17
C LEU A 94 3.63 -21.56 -14.71
N LEU A 95 4.51 -22.38 -15.28
CA LEU A 95 4.83 -23.70 -14.77
C LEU A 95 5.87 -23.56 -13.67
N ILE A 96 5.66 -24.26 -12.56
CA ILE A 96 6.52 -24.25 -11.37
C ILE A 96 6.87 -25.70 -11.04
N LYS A 97 8.12 -25.96 -10.64
CA LYS A 97 8.52 -27.25 -10.06
C LYS A 97 9.10 -27.04 -8.67
N GLN A 98 8.49 -27.61 -7.64
CA GLN A 98 8.92 -27.47 -6.25
C GLN A 98 8.66 -28.76 -5.47
N HIS A 99 9.63 -29.17 -4.65
CA HIS A 99 9.67 -30.45 -3.96
C HIS A 99 9.44 -31.67 -4.87
N GLY A 100 9.87 -31.57 -6.15
CA GLY A 100 9.67 -32.59 -7.18
C GLY A 100 8.31 -32.55 -7.89
N GLU A 101 7.32 -31.85 -7.33
CA GLU A 101 5.98 -31.71 -7.91
C GLU A 101 5.89 -30.56 -8.91
N PHE A 102 4.96 -30.65 -9.86
CA PHE A 102 4.65 -29.57 -10.81
C PHE A 102 3.30 -28.92 -10.50
N SER A 103 3.26 -27.59 -10.49
CA SER A 103 2.03 -26.80 -10.46
C SER A 103 2.02 -25.76 -11.58
N ALA A 104 0.84 -25.30 -11.96
CA ALA A 104 0.69 -24.25 -12.97
C ALA A 104 -0.34 -23.20 -12.54
N MET A 105 -0.04 -21.94 -12.84
CA MET A 105 -0.87 -20.80 -12.50
C MET A 105 -0.76 -19.68 -13.56
N ALA A 106 -1.54 -18.61 -13.43
CA ALA A 106 -1.36 -17.42 -14.26
C ALA A 106 0.06 -16.82 -14.16
N HIS A 107 0.59 -16.32 -15.27
CA HIS A 107 1.98 -15.84 -15.41
C HIS A 107 2.20 -14.37 -15.03
N LYS A 108 1.12 -13.59 -14.86
CA LYS A 108 1.19 -12.17 -14.49
C LYS A 108 0.56 -11.91 -13.14
N CYS A 109 1.23 -11.10 -12.33
CA CYS A 109 0.67 -10.56 -11.10
C CYS A 109 -0.57 -9.69 -11.43
N PRO A 110 -1.74 -9.92 -10.78
CA PRO A 110 -2.99 -9.25 -11.13
C PRO A 110 -3.05 -7.79 -10.64
N HIS A 111 -2.03 -7.32 -9.90
CA HIS A 111 -1.88 -5.91 -9.53
C HIS A 111 -1.59 -5.06 -10.78
N TYR A 112 -0.32 -4.99 -11.23
CA TYR A 112 0.09 -4.21 -12.42
C TYR A 112 0.68 -5.09 -13.55
N GLY A 113 0.37 -6.38 -13.61
CA GLY A 113 0.78 -7.25 -14.73
C GLY A 113 2.24 -7.71 -14.73
N ALA A 114 2.95 -7.60 -13.60
CA ALA A 114 4.35 -8.00 -13.47
C ALA A 114 4.56 -9.49 -13.85
N PRO A 115 5.54 -9.84 -14.69
CA PRO A 115 5.80 -11.24 -15.07
C PRO A 115 6.36 -12.02 -13.87
N LEU A 116 5.59 -13.00 -13.38
CA LEU A 116 5.89 -13.75 -12.16
C LEU A 116 7.09 -14.70 -12.32
N VAL A 117 7.43 -15.09 -13.56
CA VAL A 117 8.67 -15.83 -13.88
C VAL A 117 9.94 -15.05 -13.51
N LYS A 118 9.86 -13.71 -13.41
CA LYS A 118 10.95 -12.84 -12.90
C LYS A 118 10.89 -12.61 -11.39
N GLY A 119 9.91 -13.18 -10.71
CA GLY A 119 9.71 -13.09 -9.26
C GLY A 119 10.60 -14.04 -8.46
N VAL A 120 10.19 -14.30 -7.22
CA VAL A 120 10.89 -15.20 -6.30
C VAL A 120 9.96 -16.34 -5.90
N LEU A 121 10.33 -17.57 -6.23
CA LEU A 121 9.70 -18.77 -5.69
C LEU A 121 10.30 -19.05 -4.31
N SER A 122 9.46 -19.21 -3.29
CA SER A 122 9.87 -19.44 -1.91
C SER A 122 8.73 -20.14 -1.16
N LYS A 123 9.03 -21.18 -0.36
CA LYS A 123 8.10 -21.79 0.62
C LYS A 123 6.65 -22.07 0.15
N GLY A 124 6.43 -22.46 -1.11
CA GLY A 124 5.09 -22.72 -1.65
C GLY A 124 4.33 -21.48 -2.15
N HIS A 125 5.00 -20.35 -2.35
CA HIS A 125 4.43 -19.14 -2.95
C HIS A 125 5.40 -18.45 -3.92
N VAL A 126 4.87 -17.58 -4.79
CA VAL A 126 5.66 -16.71 -5.67
C VAL A 126 5.49 -15.25 -5.26
N ARG A 127 6.58 -14.57 -4.87
CA ARG A 127 6.62 -13.13 -4.63
C ARG A 127 6.85 -12.36 -5.94
N CYS A 128 5.96 -11.42 -6.22
CA CYS A 128 5.99 -10.50 -7.35
C CYS A 128 7.25 -9.61 -7.33
N PRO A 129 8.02 -9.52 -8.44
CA PRO A 129 9.27 -8.78 -8.47
C PRO A 129 9.10 -7.25 -8.40
N TRP A 130 7.92 -6.74 -8.74
CA TRP A 130 7.71 -5.29 -8.82
C TRP A 130 7.22 -4.67 -7.52
N HIS A 131 6.30 -5.34 -6.82
CA HIS A 131 5.53 -4.75 -5.72
C HIS A 131 5.43 -5.63 -4.47
N GLY A 132 6.02 -6.83 -4.47
CA GLY A 132 6.10 -7.67 -3.27
C GLY A 132 4.87 -8.54 -2.95
N ALA A 133 3.80 -8.48 -3.74
CA ALA A 133 2.62 -9.35 -3.57
C ALA A 133 2.97 -10.85 -3.69
N CYS A 134 2.39 -11.70 -2.85
CA CYS A 134 2.64 -13.15 -2.85
C CYS A 134 1.40 -13.94 -3.21
N PHE A 135 1.60 -15.04 -3.96
CA PHE A 135 0.53 -15.94 -4.38
C PHE A 135 0.93 -17.39 -4.13
N SER A 136 0.04 -18.16 -3.49
CA SER A 136 0.23 -19.58 -3.22
C SER A 136 0.43 -20.37 -4.53
N THR A 137 1.44 -21.23 -4.61
CA THR A 137 1.63 -22.11 -5.79
C THR A 137 0.62 -23.25 -5.85
N ALA A 138 0.01 -23.60 -4.72
CA ALA A 138 -1.01 -24.63 -4.63
C ALA A 138 -2.41 -24.13 -5.03
N THR A 139 -2.83 -22.96 -4.51
CA THR A 139 -4.21 -22.46 -4.68
C THR A 139 -4.32 -21.22 -5.59
N GLY A 140 -3.20 -20.54 -5.84
CA GLY A 140 -3.19 -19.22 -6.47
C GLY A 140 -3.69 -18.08 -5.59
N ASP A 141 -4.14 -18.35 -4.35
CA ASP A 141 -4.65 -17.31 -3.43
C ASP A 141 -3.58 -16.26 -3.12
N ILE A 142 -3.99 -15.00 -2.99
CA ILE A 142 -3.13 -13.90 -2.56
C ILE A 142 -2.82 -13.98 -1.06
N GLU A 143 -1.56 -14.24 -0.72
CA GLU A 143 -1.08 -14.44 0.64
C GLU A 143 -0.45 -13.18 1.24
N ASP A 144 0.19 -12.34 0.41
CA ASP A 144 0.73 -11.03 0.79
C ASP A 144 0.39 -10.00 -0.30
N PHE A 145 0.25 -8.75 0.11
CA PHE A 145 -0.27 -7.64 -0.69
C PHE A 145 0.89 -6.87 -1.39
N PRO A 146 0.66 -5.93 -2.33
CA PRO A 146 -0.60 -5.31 -2.78
C PRO A 146 -1.35 -6.08 -3.88
N GLY A 147 -2.66 -5.87 -3.95
CA GLY A 147 -3.56 -6.54 -4.89
C GLY A 147 -4.86 -6.93 -4.21
N LEU A 148 -5.85 -7.34 -5.01
CA LEU A 148 -7.16 -7.79 -4.51
C LEU A 148 -7.52 -9.18 -5.07
N ASP A 149 -7.18 -9.41 -6.34
CA ASP A 149 -7.43 -10.69 -7.00
C ASP A 149 -6.32 -11.71 -6.73
N SER A 150 -6.72 -12.97 -6.64
CA SER A 150 -5.86 -14.15 -6.65
C SER A 150 -5.54 -14.57 -8.09
N LEU A 151 -4.68 -15.57 -8.27
CA LEU A 151 -4.37 -16.17 -9.56
C LEU A 151 -5.27 -17.39 -9.82
N PRO A 152 -5.72 -17.64 -11.06
CA PRO A 152 -6.20 -18.95 -11.45
C PRO A 152 -5.03 -19.96 -11.46
N THR A 153 -5.29 -21.17 -10.97
CA THR A 153 -4.44 -22.35 -11.12
C THR A 153 -4.94 -23.23 -12.26
N PHE A 154 -4.06 -24.06 -12.80
CA PHE A 154 -4.33 -24.96 -13.92
C PHE A 154 -3.92 -26.38 -13.57
N GLN A 155 -4.65 -27.36 -14.10
CA GLN A 155 -4.38 -28.76 -13.83
C GLN A 155 -3.08 -29.16 -14.53
N VAL A 156 -2.15 -29.76 -13.80
CA VAL A 156 -0.90 -30.32 -14.35
C VAL A 156 -0.91 -31.83 -14.16
N ARG A 157 -0.41 -32.55 -15.16
CA ARG A 157 -0.15 -33.99 -15.06
C ARG A 157 1.09 -34.37 -15.85
N VAL A 158 1.69 -35.50 -15.49
CA VAL A 158 2.89 -36.03 -16.15
C VAL A 158 2.55 -37.34 -16.84
N GLU A 159 2.73 -37.39 -18.15
CA GLU A 159 2.50 -38.58 -18.97
C GLU A 159 3.75 -38.88 -19.80
N LYS A 160 4.35 -40.07 -19.62
CA LYS A 160 5.49 -40.54 -20.44
C LYS A 160 6.61 -39.48 -20.59
N ASP A 161 7.10 -38.97 -19.45
CA ASP A 161 8.11 -37.89 -19.33
C ASP A 161 7.66 -36.49 -19.82
N LYS A 162 6.42 -36.30 -20.30
CA LYS A 162 5.89 -34.99 -20.71
C LYS A 162 5.03 -34.37 -19.62
N VAL A 163 5.26 -33.09 -19.36
CA VAL A 163 4.42 -32.24 -18.50
C VAL A 163 3.29 -31.66 -19.36
N ILE A 164 2.05 -31.97 -19.01
CA ILE A 164 0.84 -31.53 -19.70
C ILE A 164 0.08 -30.58 -18.78
N ILE A 165 -0.29 -29.40 -19.29
CA ILE A 165 -1.16 -28.45 -18.61
C ILE A 165 -2.52 -28.45 -19.28
N ARG A 166 -3.59 -28.52 -18.48
CA ARG A 166 -4.97 -28.29 -18.89
C ARG A 166 -5.53 -27.05 -18.18
N ALA A 167 -6.00 -26.09 -18.95
CA ALA A 167 -6.37 -24.75 -18.47
C ALA A 167 -7.67 -24.26 -19.11
N ASN A 168 -8.46 -23.49 -18.37
CA ASN A 168 -9.63 -22.77 -18.91
C ASN A 168 -9.15 -21.54 -19.70
N LYS A 169 -9.69 -21.32 -20.90
CA LYS A 169 -9.24 -20.26 -21.82
C LYS A 169 -9.50 -18.85 -21.29
N GLN A 170 -10.64 -18.61 -20.63
CA GLN A 170 -10.96 -17.31 -20.03
C GLN A 170 -10.06 -17.00 -18.83
N ALA A 171 -9.72 -18.01 -18.03
CA ALA A 171 -8.76 -17.88 -16.92
C ALA A 171 -7.34 -17.53 -17.44
N LEU A 172 -6.92 -18.12 -18.56
CA LEU A 172 -5.67 -17.75 -19.25
C LEU A 172 -5.67 -16.33 -19.82
N GLN A 173 -6.82 -15.77 -20.18
CA GLN A 173 -6.92 -14.41 -20.70
C GLN A 173 -7.00 -13.36 -19.58
N SER A 174 -7.83 -13.62 -18.56
CA SER A 174 -8.02 -12.70 -17.43
C SER A 174 -6.80 -12.60 -16.51
N GLN A 175 -6.02 -13.69 -16.37
CA GLN A 175 -4.86 -13.79 -15.47
C GLN A 175 -5.17 -13.50 -13.99
N LYS A 176 -6.45 -13.48 -13.60
CA LYS A 176 -6.91 -13.11 -12.27
C LYS A 176 -8.20 -13.82 -11.89
N ARG A 177 -8.38 -14.08 -10.60
CA ARG A 177 -9.52 -14.79 -10.01
C ARG A 177 -9.88 -14.10 -8.69
N SER A 178 -11.12 -13.64 -8.54
CA SER A 178 -11.64 -13.26 -7.23
C SER A 178 -11.98 -14.53 -6.44
N LYS A 179 -11.74 -14.54 -5.13
CA LYS A 179 -12.13 -15.68 -4.27
C LYS A 179 -13.66 -15.78 -4.19
N PRO A 180 -14.25 -16.98 -4.03
CA PRO A 180 -15.66 -17.12 -3.70
C PRO A 180 -16.02 -16.27 -2.49
N MET A 181 -17.22 -15.69 -2.51
CA MET A 181 -17.72 -14.79 -1.48
C MET A 181 -19.14 -15.17 -1.12
N SER A 182 -19.42 -15.16 0.19
CA SER A 182 -20.77 -15.24 0.72
C SER A 182 -21.62 -14.04 0.32
N ARG A 183 -22.93 -14.16 0.51
CA ARG A 183 -23.92 -13.08 0.33
C ARG A 183 -24.61 -12.76 1.66
N CYS A 184 -25.29 -11.62 1.70
CA CYS A 184 -26.09 -11.20 2.84
C CYS A 184 -27.26 -12.19 3.04
N SER A 185 -27.39 -12.75 4.25
CA SER A 185 -28.43 -13.77 4.53
C SER A 185 -29.66 -13.20 5.24
N ILE A 186 -29.50 -12.11 6.00
CA ILE A 186 -30.55 -11.48 6.80
C ILE A 186 -30.39 -9.95 6.77
N LEU A 187 -31.48 -9.23 6.51
CA LEU A 187 -31.53 -7.76 6.58
C LEU A 187 -31.61 -7.24 8.03
N GLY A 188 -30.56 -7.52 8.83
CA GLY A 188 -30.33 -6.97 10.18
C GLY A 188 -29.20 -7.74 10.90
N LEU A 189 -28.24 -7.13 11.62
CA LEU A 189 -28.02 -5.71 11.96
C LEU A 189 -26.55 -5.27 11.73
N LYS A 190 -26.38 -4.38 10.75
CA LYS A 190 -25.41 -3.24 10.72
C LYS A 190 -23.93 -3.52 11.08
N PHE A 191 -23.10 -3.83 10.09
CA PHE A 191 -21.65 -3.60 10.13
C PHE A 191 -21.29 -2.29 9.40
N VAL A 192 -20.46 -1.43 9.99
CA VAL A 192 -20.06 -0.14 9.39
C VAL A 192 -18.54 -0.04 9.25
N ASN A 193 -18.09 0.35 8.07
CA ASN A 193 -16.71 0.56 7.69
C ASN A 193 -16.50 2.02 7.30
N LEU A 194 -15.69 2.74 8.08
CA LEU A 194 -15.37 4.14 7.85
C LEU A 194 -14.18 4.23 6.90
N SER A 195 -14.41 4.87 5.74
CA SER A 195 -13.56 4.97 4.54
C SER A 195 -13.89 3.96 3.43
N ALA A 196 -13.52 4.34 2.20
CA ALA A 196 -13.48 3.51 1.00
C ALA A 196 -12.02 3.30 0.53
N GLY A 197 -11.06 3.36 1.45
CA GLY A 197 -9.66 3.06 1.18
C GLY A 197 -9.35 1.57 0.97
N PRO A 198 -8.09 1.22 0.65
CA PRO A 198 -7.68 -0.18 0.44
C PRO A 198 -7.90 -1.07 1.67
N ALA A 199 -7.67 -0.54 2.88
CA ALA A 199 -7.94 -1.25 4.12
C ALA A 199 -9.43 -1.59 4.26
N SER A 200 -10.31 -0.64 3.97
CA SER A 200 -11.76 -0.81 4.05
C SER A 200 -12.25 -1.85 3.04
N LEU A 201 -11.80 -1.74 1.78
CA LEU A 201 -12.18 -2.67 0.72
C LEU A 201 -11.72 -4.10 1.02
N VAL A 202 -10.45 -4.29 1.42
CA VAL A 202 -9.95 -5.62 1.79
C VAL A 202 -10.64 -6.17 3.03
N CYS A 203 -11.01 -5.33 3.99
CA CYS A 203 -11.81 -5.77 5.15
C CYS A 203 -13.18 -6.30 4.69
N ALA A 204 -13.89 -5.56 3.84
CA ALA A 204 -15.20 -5.98 3.31
C ALA A 204 -15.12 -7.25 2.45
N GLU A 205 -14.16 -7.33 1.52
CA GLU A 205 -13.93 -8.51 0.70
C GLU A 205 -13.52 -9.72 1.57
N THR A 206 -12.61 -9.55 2.55
CA THR A 206 -12.20 -10.65 3.44
C THR A 206 -13.38 -11.16 4.27
N LEU A 207 -14.23 -10.27 4.82
CA LEU A 207 -15.43 -10.69 5.55
C LEU A 207 -16.31 -11.60 4.66
N ARG A 208 -16.60 -11.17 3.41
CA ARG A 208 -17.40 -11.97 2.47
C ARG A 208 -16.71 -13.28 2.08
N GLN A 209 -15.40 -13.27 1.84
CA GLN A 209 -14.61 -14.46 1.49
C GLN A 209 -14.59 -15.51 2.62
N GLU A 210 -14.64 -15.07 3.88
CA GLU A 210 -14.57 -15.92 5.06
C GLU A 210 -15.95 -16.37 5.59
N GLY A 211 -17.04 -16.02 4.89
CA GLY A 211 -18.41 -16.47 5.19
C GLY A 211 -19.25 -15.52 6.03
N PHE A 212 -18.87 -14.25 6.19
CA PHE A 212 -19.65 -13.26 6.94
C PHE A 212 -20.91 -12.84 6.16
N THR A 213 -22.08 -13.00 6.78
CA THR A 213 -23.38 -12.78 6.11
C THR A 213 -24.19 -11.57 6.62
N ASP A 214 -23.69 -10.79 7.59
CA ASP A 214 -24.35 -9.54 8.02
C ASP A 214 -24.21 -8.46 6.93
N ARG A 215 -25.09 -7.45 6.96
CA ARG A 215 -25.03 -6.23 6.13
C ARG A 215 -23.71 -5.46 6.35
N ILE A 216 -22.93 -5.26 5.28
CA ILE A 216 -21.69 -4.44 5.28
C ILE A 216 -21.98 -3.11 4.60
N VAL A 217 -21.71 -1.99 5.29
CA VAL A 217 -21.79 -0.63 4.72
C VAL A 217 -20.42 0.04 4.79
N MET A 218 -19.87 0.44 3.64
CA MET A 218 -18.68 1.29 3.50
C MET A 218 -19.11 2.75 3.31
N CYS A 219 -18.59 3.66 4.11
CA CYS A 219 -18.90 5.10 4.01
C CYS A 219 -17.65 5.91 3.68
N THR A 220 -17.71 6.82 2.72
CA THR A 220 -16.58 7.65 2.31
C THR A 220 -17.00 9.08 1.99
N MET A 221 -16.16 10.05 2.31
CA MET A 221 -16.33 11.45 1.88
C MET A 221 -16.05 11.65 0.39
N ASP A 222 -15.33 10.72 -0.25
CA ASP A 222 -15.10 10.78 -1.70
C ASP A 222 -16.40 10.50 -2.46
N ARG A 223 -16.56 11.13 -3.64
CA ARG A 223 -17.65 10.84 -4.58
C ARG A 223 -17.46 9.56 -5.40
N HIS A 224 -16.29 8.94 -5.30
CA HIS A 224 -15.88 7.81 -6.14
C HIS A 224 -15.82 6.50 -5.33
N PRO A 225 -16.07 5.35 -5.98
CA PRO A 225 -15.77 4.04 -5.41
C PRO A 225 -14.27 3.88 -5.10
N PRO A 226 -13.87 2.92 -4.24
CA PRO A 226 -12.48 2.65 -3.91
C PRO A 226 -11.54 2.67 -5.13
N TYR A 227 -10.47 3.46 -5.05
CA TYR A 227 -9.57 3.70 -6.17
C TYR A 227 -8.08 3.69 -5.76
N ASP A 228 -7.23 3.40 -6.74
CA ASP A 228 -5.79 3.20 -6.64
C ASP A 228 -5.04 4.52 -6.38
N ARG A 229 -4.91 4.89 -5.09
CA ARG A 229 -4.26 6.14 -4.69
C ARG A 229 -2.77 6.23 -5.08
N PRO A 230 -1.96 5.15 -5.07
CA PRO A 230 -0.59 5.16 -5.57
C PRO A 230 -0.42 5.62 -7.02
N LYS A 231 -1.44 5.50 -7.88
CA LYS A 231 -1.39 6.00 -9.25
C LYS A 231 -1.58 7.51 -9.37
N LEU A 232 -2.25 8.17 -8.41
CA LEU A 232 -2.55 9.62 -8.49
C LEU A 232 -1.31 10.48 -8.77
N SER A 233 -0.18 10.16 -8.14
CA SER A 233 1.09 10.89 -8.27
C SER A 233 1.94 10.47 -9.47
N LYS A 234 1.58 9.37 -10.15
CA LYS A 234 2.36 8.76 -11.26
C LYS A 234 1.66 8.90 -12.61
N SER A 235 0.33 8.95 -12.59
CA SER A 235 -0.55 9.02 -13.76
C SER A 235 -1.61 10.10 -13.51
N LEU A 236 -1.16 11.36 -13.41
CA LEU A 236 -1.96 12.50 -12.97
C LEU A 236 -3.26 12.73 -13.78
N GLU A 237 -3.33 12.24 -15.02
CA GLU A 237 -4.47 12.42 -15.94
C GLU A 237 -5.44 11.24 -15.94
N SER A 238 -5.18 10.18 -15.15
CA SER A 238 -6.11 9.05 -15.06
C SER A 238 -7.44 9.47 -14.43
N THR A 239 -8.55 9.00 -15.01
CA THR A 239 -9.89 9.23 -14.48
C THR A 239 -10.15 8.36 -13.25
N ALA A 240 -11.09 8.76 -12.39
CA ALA A 240 -11.50 7.95 -11.23
C ALA A 240 -11.95 6.53 -11.62
N GLU A 241 -12.52 6.34 -12.80
CA GLU A 241 -12.90 5.04 -13.34
C GLU A 241 -11.69 4.18 -13.73
N GLN A 242 -10.68 4.75 -14.39
CA GLN A 242 -9.43 4.04 -14.72
C GLN A 242 -8.62 3.67 -13.46
N LEU A 243 -8.84 4.40 -12.37
CA LEU A 243 -8.23 4.16 -11.07
C LEU A 243 -9.05 3.21 -10.18
N ARG A 244 -10.28 2.88 -10.56
CA ARG A 244 -11.24 2.12 -9.73
C ARG A 244 -10.71 0.71 -9.42
N LEU A 245 -10.80 0.31 -8.15
CA LEU A 245 -10.33 -1.00 -7.67
C LEU A 245 -11.35 -2.12 -7.92
N ARG A 246 -12.63 -1.83 -7.74
CA ARG A 246 -13.78 -2.72 -7.99
C ARG A 246 -14.92 -1.94 -8.65
N SER A 247 -15.64 -2.54 -9.60
CA SER A 247 -16.87 -1.93 -10.16
C SER A 247 -17.94 -1.80 -9.07
N MET A 248 -18.94 -0.93 -9.32
CA MET A 248 -20.13 -0.88 -8.46
C MET A 248 -20.88 -2.21 -8.50
N ASP A 249 -21.01 -2.81 -9.69
CA ASP A 249 -21.61 -4.11 -9.91
C ASP A 249 -20.95 -5.20 -9.04
N PHE A 250 -19.62 -5.23 -8.94
CA PHE A 250 -18.91 -6.17 -8.05
C PHE A 250 -19.26 -5.97 -6.58
N LEU A 251 -19.36 -4.71 -6.11
CA LEU A 251 -19.74 -4.43 -4.73
C LEU A 251 -21.20 -4.87 -4.48
N GLN A 252 -22.09 -4.63 -5.43
CA GLN A 252 -23.49 -5.03 -5.38
C GLN A 252 -23.67 -6.56 -5.43
N ASP A 253 -22.97 -7.26 -6.31
CA ASP A 253 -23.01 -8.72 -6.48
C ASP A 253 -22.57 -9.51 -5.22
N HIS A 254 -21.86 -8.84 -4.31
CA HIS A 254 -21.35 -9.37 -3.05
C HIS A 254 -21.95 -8.68 -1.80
N ASP A 255 -23.06 -7.96 -1.97
CA ASP A 255 -23.78 -7.26 -0.89
C ASP A 255 -22.90 -6.34 -0.02
N ILE A 256 -21.98 -5.61 -0.66
CA ILE A 256 -21.14 -4.58 -0.04
C ILE A 256 -21.72 -3.22 -0.43
N GLU A 257 -22.44 -2.58 0.49
CA GLU A 257 -23.00 -1.25 0.24
C GLU A 257 -21.93 -0.18 0.31
N LEU A 258 -21.99 0.79 -0.60
CA LEU A 258 -21.11 1.97 -0.61
C LEU A 258 -21.95 3.25 -0.53
N LEU A 259 -21.68 4.06 0.48
CA LEU A 259 -22.22 5.41 0.63
C LEU A 259 -21.09 6.43 0.39
N THR A 260 -21.14 7.08 -0.77
CA THR A 260 -20.24 8.17 -1.16
C THR A 260 -20.71 9.51 -0.60
N GLU A 261 -19.80 10.50 -0.57
CA GLU A 261 -20.05 11.85 -0.06
C GLU A 261 -20.63 11.88 1.39
N LYS A 262 -20.23 10.89 2.21
CA LYS A 262 -20.54 10.75 3.64
C LYS A 262 -19.30 10.96 4.51
N GLU A 263 -19.07 12.21 4.92
CA GLU A 263 -18.06 12.54 5.94
C GLU A 263 -18.58 12.25 7.35
N VAL A 264 -17.77 11.56 8.16
CA VAL A 264 -18.09 11.19 9.55
C VAL A 264 -17.51 12.24 10.49
N VAL A 265 -18.36 12.87 11.28
CA VAL A 265 -18.00 13.97 12.19
C VAL A 265 -17.91 13.55 13.65
N ALA A 266 -18.56 12.44 14.04
CA ALA A 266 -18.47 11.88 15.38
C ALA A 266 -18.67 10.35 15.41
N VAL A 267 -18.08 9.71 16.42
CA VAL A 267 -18.35 8.32 16.81
C VAL A 267 -18.75 8.30 18.28
N ASP A 268 -19.95 7.81 18.57
CA ASP A 268 -20.43 7.49 19.92
C ASP A 268 -20.26 5.98 20.15
N VAL A 269 -19.43 5.61 21.12
CA VAL A 269 -19.17 4.21 21.49
C VAL A 269 -20.15 3.66 22.51
N LYS A 270 -20.86 4.52 23.25
CA LYS A 270 -21.88 4.12 24.24
C LYS A 270 -23.16 3.69 23.53
N THR A 271 -23.61 4.48 22.56
CA THR A 271 -24.76 4.14 21.72
C THR A 271 -24.39 3.35 20.47
N ARG A 272 -23.09 3.04 20.28
CA ARG A 272 -22.54 2.36 19.10
C ARG A 272 -23.06 2.95 17.78
N SER A 273 -22.87 4.25 17.59
CA SER A 273 -23.32 4.95 16.37
C SER A 273 -22.28 5.92 15.82
N VAL A 274 -22.31 6.14 14.51
CA VAL A 274 -21.57 7.21 13.82
C VAL A 274 -22.54 8.30 13.38
N THR A 275 -22.07 9.54 13.41
CA THR A 275 -22.80 10.72 12.93
C THR A 275 -22.07 11.31 11.74
N PHE A 276 -22.80 11.61 10.67
CA PHE A 276 -22.29 12.23 9.45
C PHE A 276 -22.54 13.75 9.44
N GLU A 277 -21.80 14.47 8.60
CA GLU A 277 -21.90 15.94 8.44
C GLU A 277 -23.32 16.41 8.06
N ASP A 278 -24.07 15.59 7.30
CA ASP A 278 -25.46 15.85 6.92
C ASP A 278 -26.49 15.58 8.03
N GLY A 279 -26.04 15.25 9.25
CA GLY A 279 -26.89 14.91 10.39
C GLY A 279 -27.41 13.48 10.39
N LEU A 280 -27.14 12.66 9.36
CA LEU A 280 -27.48 11.24 9.38
C LEU A 280 -26.75 10.56 10.55
N ARG A 281 -27.46 9.66 11.25
CA ARG A 281 -26.90 8.81 12.29
C ARG A 281 -27.06 7.33 11.91
N MET A 282 -25.99 6.56 12.04
CA MET A 282 -25.99 5.13 11.72
C MET A 282 -25.39 4.32 12.87
N GLU A 283 -26.17 3.38 13.40
CA GLU A 283 -25.72 2.43 14.42
C GLU A 283 -24.85 1.32 13.82
N TYR A 284 -23.99 0.71 14.63
CA TYR A 284 -23.13 -0.40 14.25
C TYR A 284 -23.07 -1.49 15.33
N ARG A 285 -22.95 -2.76 14.92
CA ARG A 285 -22.58 -3.89 15.79
C ARG A 285 -21.06 -3.99 15.96
N LYS A 286 -20.33 -3.74 14.87
CA LYS A 286 -18.86 -3.65 14.80
C LYS A 286 -18.50 -2.49 13.88
N LEU A 287 -17.40 -1.80 14.19
CA LEU A 287 -16.92 -0.63 13.47
C LEU A 287 -15.48 -0.84 13.00
N PHE A 288 -15.19 -0.56 11.73
CA PHE A 288 -13.81 -0.48 11.24
C PHE A 288 -13.45 0.96 10.88
N ILE A 289 -12.37 1.49 11.45
CA ILE A 289 -11.91 2.87 11.22
C ILE A 289 -10.67 2.87 10.34
N ALA A 290 -10.84 3.26 9.07
CA ALA A 290 -9.79 3.30 8.07
C ALA A 290 -9.72 4.65 7.33
N SER A 291 -10.05 5.74 8.03
CA SER A 291 -10.00 7.14 7.53
C SER A 291 -8.61 7.57 7.02
N GLY A 292 -7.56 6.81 7.32
CA GLY A 292 -6.21 7.01 6.81
C GLY A 292 -5.58 8.31 7.30
N SER A 293 -4.97 9.05 6.38
CA SER A 293 -4.27 10.30 6.68
C SER A 293 -4.71 11.45 5.76
N LYS A 294 -4.68 12.67 6.31
CA LYS A 294 -4.86 13.93 5.58
C LYS A 294 -3.53 14.69 5.44
N PRO A 295 -3.39 15.62 4.47
CA PRO A 295 -2.18 16.44 4.35
C PRO A 295 -1.87 17.18 5.66
N LYS A 296 -0.58 17.29 6.00
CA LYS A 296 -0.16 18.00 7.20
C LYS A 296 -0.51 19.49 7.05
N PRO A 297 -1.29 20.09 7.97
CA PRO A 297 -1.57 21.52 7.93
C PRO A 297 -0.26 22.33 7.97
N MET A 298 -0.14 23.30 7.07
CA MET A 298 0.95 24.29 7.09
C MET A 298 0.40 25.69 7.36
N ILE A 299 1.25 26.59 7.85
CA ILE A 299 0.94 28.00 8.01
C ILE A 299 1.71 28.77 6.95
N TYR A 300 0.96 29.36 6.03
CA TYR A 300 1.43 30.30 5.03
C TYR A 300 0.32 31.32 4.76
N LYS A 301 0.68 32.55 4.36
CA LYS A 301 -0.32 33.53 3.91
C LYS A 301 -0.79 33.13 2.50
N GLY A 302 -2.03 33.44 2.13
CA GLY A 302 -2.56 33.04 0.82
C GLY A 302 -2.98 31.57 0.72
N LYS A 303 -3.55 31.01 1.80
CA LYS A 303 -4.22 29.69 1.76
C LYS A 303 -5.38 29.64 0.77
N ASP A 304 -6.06 30.78 0.60
CA ASP A 304 -7.21 30.94 -0.29
C ASP A 304 -6.81 31.24 -1.75
N VAL A 305 -5.51 31.22 -2.06
CA VAL A 305 -5.00 31.44 -3.42
C VAL A 305 -5.23 30.18 -4.27
N ARG A 306 -5.97 30.35 -5.37
CA ARG A 306 -6.21 29.29 -6.36
C ARG A 306 -4.90 28.78 -6.97
N ASN A 307 -4.92 27.51 -7.39
CA ASN A 307 -3.80 26.75 -7.95
C ASN A 307 -2.74 26.28 -6.93
N VAL A 308 -3.04 26.32 -5.64
CA VAL A 308 -2.28 25.62 -4.58
C VAL A 308 -3.01 24.33 -4.23
N PHE A 309 -2.36 23.18 -4.41
CA PHE A 309 -2.97 21.85 -4.28
C PHE A 309 -2.30 20.99 -3.21
N HIS A 310 -3.09 20.12 -2.59
CA HIS A 310 -2.62 18.88 -2.03
C HIS A 310 -3.14 17.73 -2.90
N LEU A 311 -2.30 16.75 -3.23
CA LEU A 311 -2.74 15.63 -4.06
C LEU A 311 -3.42 14.54 -3.20
N ARG A 312 -4.74 14.39 -3.33
CA ARG A 312 -5.48 13.32 -2.62
C ARG A 312 -6.59 12.62 -3.41
N THR A 313 -7.18 13.32 -4.37
CA THR A 313 -8.28 12.88 -5.24
C THR A 313 -7.84 12.80 -6.72
N PRO A 314 -8.57 12.09 -7.58
CA PRO A 314 -8.41 12.18 -9.04
C PRO A 314 -8.59 13.61 -9.55
N GLU A 315 -9.52 14.38 -8.96
CA GLU A 315 -9.76 15.78 -9.26
C GLU A 315 -8.53 16.67 -9.01
N ASP A 316 -7.82 16.47 -7.89
CA ASP A 316 -6.56 17.15 -7.61
C ASP A 316 -5.53 16.80 -8.67
N ALA A 317 -5.36 15.50 -8.97
CA ALA A 317 -4.39 14.98 -9.92
C ALA A 317 -4.60 15.58 -11.32
N ASN A 318 -5.83 15.48 -11.83
CA ASN A 318 -6.21 15.97 -13.15
C ASN A 318 -6.11 17.50 -13.22
N SER A 319 -6.40 18.22 -12.13
CA SER A 319 -6.28 19.68 -12.07
C SER A 319 -4.84 20.15 -12.04
N ILE A 320 -3.96 19.45 -11.29
CA ILE A 320 -2.51 19.68 -11.30
C ILE A 320 -1.96 19.49 -12.72
N ALA A 321 -2.27 18.37 -13.40
CA ALA A 321 -1.81 18.13 -14.78
C ALA A 321 -2.28 19.21 -15.75
N ARG A 322 -3.59 19.49 -15.77
CA ARG A 322 -4.21 20.47 -16.68
C ARG A 322 -3.64 21.88 -16.50
N LEU A 323 -3.42 22.33 -15.26
CA LEU A 323 -2.94 23.68 -14.97
C LEU A 323 -1.42 23.81 -15.09
N ALA A 324 -0.66 22.73 -14.89
CA ALA A 324 0.80 22.73 -15.04
C ALA A 324 1.25 22.65 -16.51
N ASN A 325 0.40 22.17 -17.43
CA ASN A 325 0.71 22.02 -18.85
C ASN A 325 1.24 23.33 -19.48
N ASN A 326 2.48 23.33 -19.97
CA ASN A 326 3.21 24.50 -20.47
C ASN A 326 3.29 25.69 -19.47
N LYS A 327 3.29 25.41 -18.15
CA LYS A 327 3.37 26.40 -17.07
C LYS A 327 4.46 26.08 -16.05
N ASN A 328 4.70 26.97 -15.10
CA ASN A 328 5.70 26.79 -14.04
C ASN A 328 5.06 26.09 -12.84
N ALA A 329 5.53 24.89 -12.50
CA ALA A 329 5.08 24.14 -11.34
C ALA A 329 6.11 24.23 -10.19
N VAL A 330 5.63 24.49 -8.97
CA VAL A 330 6.45 24.46 -7.75
C VAL A 330 5.96 23.37 -6.80
N ILE A 331 6.84 22.46 -6.43
CA ILE A 331 6.54 21.35 -5.52
C ILE A 331 7.17 21.64 -4.16
N VAL A 332 6.35 21.73 -3.10
CA VAL A 332 6.81 21.95 -1.72
C VAL A 332 6.87 20.60 -0.99
N GLY A 333 8.07 20.05 -0.86
CA GLY A 333 8.35 18.81 -0.13
C GLY A 333 9.02 17.74 -1.00
N THR A 334 10.19 17.27 -0.57
CA THR A 334 10.97 16.18 -1.19
C THR A 334 10.57 14.78 -0.67
N SER A 335 9.27 14.58 -0.47
CA SER A 335 8.66 13.29 -0.10
C SER A 335 8.30 12.48 -1.35
N PHE A 336 7.90 11.21 -1.21
CA PHE A 336 7.65 10.34 -2.38
C PHE A 336 6.57 10.93 -3.28
N VAL A 337 5.46 11.40 -2.71
CA VAL A 337 4.38 12.06 -3.47
C VAL A 337 4.89 13.32 -4.18
N GLY A 338 5.69 14.16 -3.53
CA GLY A 338 6.23 15.37 -4.15
C GLY A 338 7.16 15.07 -5.33
N MET A 339 8.09 14.12 -5.14
CA MET A 339 9.07 13.72 -6.16
C MET A 339 8.40 12.99 -7.35
N GLU A 340 7.36 12.19 -7.09
CA GLU A 340 6.57 11.56 -8.15
C GLU A 340 5.77 12.58 -8.97
N VAL A 341 5.12 13.56 -8.32
CA VAL A 341 4.43 14.64 -9.03
C VAL A 341 5.42 15.50 -9.83
N ALA A 342 6.61 15.79 -9.28
CA ALA A 342 7.66 16.51 -10.01
C ALA A 342 8.06 15.76 -11.30
N ALA A 343 8.27 14.45 -11.19
CA ALA A 343 8.55 13.59 -12.34
C ALA A 343 7.40 13.56 -13.35
N ALA A 344 6.16 13.35 -12.91
CA ALA A 344 4.98 13.27 -13.76
C ALA A 344 4.63 14.58 -14.51
N LEU A 345 5.22 15.71 -14.06
CA LEU A 345 5.11 17.03 -14.70
C LEU A 345 6.34 17.41 -15.54
N THR A 346 7.46 16.69 -15.47
CA THR A 346 8.72 17.10 -16.11
C THR A 346 8.58 17.28 -17.63
N ASP A 347 7.87 16.37 -18.31
CA ASP A 347 7.66 16.42 -19.76
C ASP A 347 6.42 17.23 -20.18
N LYS A 348 5.72 17.87 -19.23
CA LYS A 348 4.43 18.55 -19.46
C LYS A 348 4.45 20.02 -19.06
N ALA A 349 5.20 20.36 -18.01
CA ALA A 349 5.34 21.72 -17.52
C ALA A 349 6.44 22.48 -18.28
N HIS A 350 6.34 23.80 -18.32
CA HIS A 350 7.42 24.66 -18.83
C HIS A 350 8.64 24.65 -17.89
N SER A 351 8.40 24.57 -16.58
CA SER A 351 9.44 24.32 -15.57
C SER A 351 8.86 23.60 -14.35
N VAL A 352 9.70 22.84 -13.66
CA VAL A 352 9.36 22.21 -12.37
C VAL A 352 10.44 22.56 -11.36
N SER A 353 10.07 23.29 -10.30
CA SER A 353 10.96 23.57 -9.16
C SER A 353 10.55 22.73 -7.95
N VAL A 354 11.49 22.04 -7.31
CA VAL A 354 11.24 21.27 -6.09
C VAL A 354 11.92 21.95 -4.90
N ILE A 355 11.16 22.17 -3.81
CA ILE A 355 11.62 22.79 -2.58
C ILE A 355 11.69 21.71 -1.48
N GLY A 356 12.89 21.46 -0.96
CA GLY A 356 13.13 20.63 0.22
C GLY A 356 13.56 21.46 1.43
N ILE A 357 13.30 20.93 2.64
CA ILE A 357 13.90 21.43 3.88
C ILE A 357 15.16 20.64 4.28
N GLU A 358 15.29 19.42 3.77
CA GLU A 358 16.49 18.58 3.94
C GLU A 358 17.49 18.86 2.81
N PRO A 359 18.81 18.71 3.05
CA PRO A 359 19.84 18.86 2.02
C PRO A 359 19.68 17.92 0.82
N VAL A 360 18.99 16.79 0.99
CA VAL A 360 18.76 15.78 -0.05
C VAL A 360 17.33 15.21 0.06
N PRO A 361 16.72 14.76 -1.06
CA PRO A 361 15.44 14.07 -1.00
C PRO A 361 15.55 12.78 -0.17
N PHE A 362 14.43 12.39 0.44
CA PHE A 362 14.30 11.12 1.18
C PHE A 362 15.28 10.86 2.33
N LYS A 363 16.08 11.83 2.80
CA LYS A 363 17.15 11.64 3.80
C LYS A 363 16.74 10.74 4.99
N LYS A 364 15.55 10.95 5.57
CA LYS A 364 15.02 10.14 6.67
C LYS A 364 14.65 8.70 6.27
N ALA A 365 14.14 8.48 5.06
CA ALA A 365 13.62 7.20 4.60
C ALA A 365 14.69 6.32 3.92
N LEU A 366 15.65 6.94 3.22
CA LEU A 366 16.63 6.27 2.36
C LEU A 366 18.10 6.61 2.68
N GLY A 367 18.35 7.52 3.62
CA GLY A 367 19.70 7.96 3.99
C GLY A 367 20.32 8.93 2.99
N GLU A 368 21.46 9.50 3.37
CA GLU A 368 22.11 10.57 2.60
C GLU A 368 22.75 10.08 1.31
N LYS A 369 23.39 8.89 1.31
CA LYS A 369 24.02 8.27 0.11
C LYS A 369 23.01 8.14 -1.04
N VAL A 370 21.87 7.51 -0.79
CA VAL A 370 20.80 7.30 -1.77
C VAL A 370 20.07 8.61 -2.10
N GLY A 371 19.87 9.49 -1.10
CA GLY A 371 19.29 10.82 -1.33
C GLY A 371 20.11 11.66 -2.32
N LYS A 372 21.45 11.69 -2.19
CA LYS A 372 22.35 12.38 -3.14
C LYS A 372 22.26 11.80 -4.54
N ALA A 373 22.26 10.46 -4.67
CA ALA A 373 22.13 9.77 -5.94
C ALA A 373 20.83 10.16 -6.68
N ILE A 374 19.69 10.10 -5.98
CA ILE A 374 18.39 10.49 -6.55
C ILE A 374 18.32 11.99 -6.85
N MET A 375 18.98 12.84 -6.05
CA MET A 375 19.04 14.29 -6.30
C MET A 375 19.65 14.63 -7.67
N LYS A 376 20.56 13.81 -8.21
CA LYS A 376 21.14 13.98 -9.55
C LYS A 376 20.06 14.00 -10.65
N LEU A 377 18.93 13.31 -10.47
CA LEU A 377 17.79 13.33 -11.40
C LEU A 377 17.10 14.71 -11.50
N LEU A 378 17.18 15.54 -10.45
CA LEU A 378 16.55 16.88 -10.44
C LEU A 378 17.38 17.96 -11.16
N PHE A 379 18.69 17.78 -11.29
CA PHE A 379 19.59 18.81 -11.85
C PHE A 379 19.41 19.05 -13.36
N TYR A 380 18.64 18.22 -14.05
CA TYR A 380 18.34 18.35 -15.48
C TYR A 380 17.20 19.34 -15.80
N ILE A 381 16.65 20.07 -14.82
CA ILE A 381 15.45 20.92 -14.98
C ILE A 381 15.78 22.41 -14.76
N LYS A 382 15.42 23.28 -15.73
CA LYS A 382 15.69 24.75 -15.72
C LYS A 382 14.53 25.58 -15.12
N VAL A 383 14.82 26.78 -14.62
CA VAL A 383 13.85 27.69 -13.92
C VAL A 383 14.16 29.18 -14.20
N ASN A 384 13.14 30.06 -14.38
CA ASN A 384 13.27 31.53 -14.56
C ASN A 384 12.00 32.37 -14.15
N HIS A 385 12.02 33.70 -14.36
CA HIS A 385 11.24 34.83 -13.76
C HIS A 385 9.86 35.22 -14.43
N PHE A 386 8.98 36.19 -14.04
CA PHE A 386 8.59 36.97 -12.81
C PHE A 386 7.12 37.53 -12.99
N CYS A 387 6.62 38.36 -12.04
CA CYS A 387 5.63 39.46 -12.17
C CYS A 387 4.08 39.19 -12.11
N PRO A 388 3.26 40.14 -11.57
CA PRO A 388 2.18 39.87 -10.58
C PRO A 388 0.73 39.83 -11.11
N VAL A 389 -0.20 39.14 -10.41
CA VAL A 389 -1.66 39.39 -10.15
C VAL A 389 -2.43 38.11 -9.76
N SER A 390 -3.31 38.20 -8.74
CA SER A 390 -4.57 37.46 -8.41
C SER A 390 -4.72 35.92 -8.52
N GLN A 391 -3.81 35.21 -9.17
CA GLN A 391 -3.63 33.75 -9.11
C GLN A 391 -2.29 33.48 -8.46
N LEU A 392 -1.99 32.22 -8.11
CA LEU A 392 -0.62 31.86 -7.80
C LEU A 392 0.27 32.27 -8.99
N LYS A 393 1.28 33.09 -8.71
CA LYS A 393 2.31 33.51 -9.67
C LYS A 393 3.72 33.28 -9.16
N GLU A 394 3.91 33.21 -7.85
CA GLU A 394 5.21 33.03 -7.24
C GLU A 394 5.13 32.34 -5.87
N VAL A 395 6.22 31.69 -5.50
CA VAL A 395 6.49 31.16 -4.15
C VAL A 395 7.73 31.85 -3.62
N VAL A 396 7.61 32.47 -2.44
CA VAL A 396 8.69 33.21 -1.78
C VAL A 396 9.32 32.32 -0.71
N LEU A 397 10.62 32.08 -0.84
CA LEU A 397 11.39 31.29 0.13
C LEU A 397 11.80 32.14 1.34
N LYS A 398 12.09 31.50 2.48
CA LYS A 398 12.64 32.18 3.68
C LYS A 398 13.91 32.99 3.40
N SER A 399 14.68 32.64 2.37
CA SER A 399 15.87 33.38 1.91
C SER A 399 15.56 34.63 1.09
N GLY A 400 14.29 34.99 0.89
CA GLY A 400 13.86 36.05 -0.02
C GLY A 400 13.90 35.68 -1.51
N LYS A 401 14.43 34.51 -1.88
CA LYS A 401 14.40 34.03 -3.27
C LYS A 401 12.95 33.80 -3.72
N VAL A 402 12.60 34.36 -4.87
CA VAL A 402 11.28 34.22 -5.50
C VAL A 402 11.36 33.21 -6.64
N LEU A 403 10.43 32.25 -6.66
CA LEU A 403 10.26 31.28 -7.75
C LEU A 403 8.94 31.55 -8.46
N ARG A 404 8.93 31.64 -9.79
CA ARG A 404 7.68 31.74 -10.56
C ARG A 404 6.91 30.42 -10.45
N ALA A 405 5.61 30.51 -10.20
CA ALA A 405 4.73 29.37 -9.98
C ALA A 405 3.32 29.70 -10.48
N ASP A 406 2.86 29.03 -11.53
CA ASP A 406 1.45 29.10 -11.95
C ASP A 406 0.62 28.00 -11.24
N VAL A 407 1.29 26.94 -10.76
CA VAL A 407 0.75 25.84 -9.94
C VAL A 407 1.70 25.53 -8.78
N CYS A 408 1.17 25.29 -7.58
CA CYS A 408 1.93 24.77 -6.44
C CYS A 408 1.32 23.47 -5.92
N VAL A 409 2.15 22.48 -5.59
CA VAL A 409 1.72 21.22 -4.96
C VAL A 409 2.45 21.02 -3.65
N ILE A 410 1.72 20.86 -2.55
CA ILE A 410 2.25 20.71 -1.20
C ILE A 410 2.27 19.24 -0.80
N GLY A 411 3.46 18.64 -0.85
CA GLY A 411 3.79 17.27 -0.44
C GLY A 411 4.53 17.20 0.91
N ALA A 412 4.26 18.10 1.84
CA ALA A 412 4.98 18.28 3.12
C ALA A 412 4.66 17.24 4.22
N GLY A 413 4.21 16.04 3.84
CA GLY A 413 3.80 14.96 4.74
C GLY A 413 2.32 15.02 5.14
N SER A 414 1.94 14.14 6.05
CA SER A 414 0.55 13.89 6.45
C SER A 414 0.39 13.73 7.97
N VAL A 415 -0.87 13.75 8.42
CA VAL A 415 -1.30 13.49 9.81
C VAL A 415 -2.52 12.55 9.78
N PRO A 416 -2.74 11.71 10.81
CA PRO A 416 -3.88 10.80 10.85
C PRO A 416 -5.22 11.56 10.81
N ALA A 417 -6.20 10.99 10.12
CA ALA A 417 -7.53 11.56 9.98
C ALA A 417 -8.43 11.13 11.16
N THR A 418 -8.13 11.64 12.36
CA THR A 418 -8.77 11.26 13.64
C THR A 418 -9.54 12.38 14.33
N GLY A 419 -9.81 13.49 13.62
CA GLY A 419 -10.46 14.68 14.20
C GLY A 419 -11.82 14.40 14.85
N PHE A 420 -12.63 13.54 14.23
CA PHE A 420 -13.95 13.09 14.69
C PHE A 420 -13.91 12.16 15.93
N LEU A 421 -12.73 11.73 16.37
CA LEU A 421 -12.56 10.81 17.50
C LEU A 421 -12.25 11.50 18.83
N LYS A 422 -12.01 12.81 18.87
CA LYS A 422 -11.58 13.55 20.07
C LYS A 422 -12.45 13.32 21.32
N GLN A 423 -13.74 13.07 21.14
CA GLN A 423 -14.71 12.84 22.22
C GLN A 423 -15.29 11.41 22.24
N SER A 424 -14.79 10.51 21.39
CA SER A 424 -15.32 9.15 21.23
C SER A 424 -14.93 8.17 22.35
N GLY A 425 -13.92 8.50 23.16
CA GLY A 425 -13.32 7.57 24.13
C GLY A 425 -12.36 6.53 23.53
N ILE A 426 -12.15 6.53 22.21
CA ILE A 426 -11.15 5.67 21.55
C ILE A 426 -9.74 6.25 21.79
N HIS A 427 -8.82 5.42 22.27
CA HIS A 427 -7.47 5.88 22.65
C HIS A 427 -6.59 6.21 21.44
N LEU A 428 -6.24 7.49 21.34
CA LEU A 428 -5.24 8.03 20.42
C LEU A 428 -3.89 8.18 21.12
N ASP A 429 -2.78 7.95 20.41
CA ASP A 429 -1.44 8.26 20.91
C ASP A 429 -1.12 9.77 20.85
N SER A 430 0.04 10.17 21.39
CA SER A 430 0.49 11.57 21.43
C SER A 430 0.75 12.21 20.05
N LYS A 431 0.67 11.44 18.96
CA LYS A 431 0.74 11.92 17.57
C LYS A 431 -0.64 11.89 16.88
N GLY A 432 -1.68 11.46 17.58
CA GLY A 432 -3.07 11.42 17.13
C GLY A 432 -3.44 10.15 16.36
N PHE A 433 -2.61 9.10 16.32
CA PHE A 433 -2.96 7.83 15.67
C PHE A 433 -3.82 6.98 16.61
N ILE A 434 -4.74 6.19 16.03
CA ILE A 434 -5.52 5.22 16.80
C ILE A 434 -4.60 4.08 17.22
N THR A 435 -4.49 3.82 18.52
CA THR A 435 -3.70 2.66 18.97
C THR A 435 -4.50 1.38 18.80
N VAL A 436 -3.86 0.34 18.25
CA VAL A 436 -4.48 -1.00 18.10
C VAL A 436 -3.59 -2.11 18.66
N ASN A 437 -4.18 -3.27 18.96
CA ASN A 437 -3.46 -4.51 19.26
C ASN A 437 -3.07 -5.27 17.98
N LYS A 438 -2.47 -6.46 18.12
CA LYS A 438 -2.04 -7.31 16.99
C LYS A 438 -3.19 -7.74 16.06
N MET A 439 -4.42 -7.74 16.57
CA MET A 439 -5.64 -8.16 15.88
C MET A 439 -6.47 -6.94 15.40
N MET A 440 -5.83 -5.78 15.27
CA MET A 440 -6.40 -4.51 14.81
C MET A 440 -7.56 -3.96 15.66
N GLN A 441 -7.78 -4.47 16.87
CA GLN A 441 -8.77 -3.96 17.83
C GLN A 441 -8.25 -2.69 18.50
N THR A 442 -9.13 -1.71 18.70
CA THR A 442 -8.84 -0.47 19.45
C THR A 442 -8.99 -0.67 20.96
N SER A 443 -9.00 0.41 21.74
CA SER A 443 -9.32 0.38 23.18
C SER A 443 -10.80 0.12 23.51
N VAL A 444 -11.68 -0.02 22.50
CA VAL A 444 -13.13 -0.16 22.65
C VAL A 444 -13.58 -1.47 22.00
N ASP A 445 -14.35 -2.29 22.72
CA ASP A 445 -14.91 -3.53 22.17
C ASP A 445 -15.79 -3.26 20.94
N GLY A 446 -15.64 -4.15 19.94
CA GLY A 446 -16.32 -4.05 18.66
C GLY A 446 -15.77 -2.97 17.73
N VAL A 447 -14.80 -2.16 18.15
CA VAL A 447 -14.18 -1.12 17.32
C VAL A 447 -12.74 -1.50 16.95
N PHE A 448 -12.47 -1.47 15.65
CA PHE A 448 -11.22 -1.86 15.01
C PHE A 448 -10.70 -0.70 14.17
N ALA A 449 -9.41 -0.67 13.84
CA ALA A 449 -8.85 0.36 12.95
C ALA A 449 -7.70 -0.18 12.09
N GLY A 450 -7.47 0.44 10.92
CA GLY A 450 -6.46 -0.02 9.97
C GLY A 450 -6.07 1.00 8.89
N GLY A 451 -5.08 0.65 8.05
CA GLY A 451 -4.45 1.62 7.14
C GLY A 451 -3.59 2.66 7.85
N ASP A 452 -3.40 3.83 7.25
CA ASP A 452 -2.45 4.86 7.71
C ASP A 452 -2.80 5.47 9.09
N VAL A 453 -4.03 5.29 9.58
CA VAL A 453 -4.57 5.97 10.77
C VAL A 453 -4.11 5.36 12.10
N VAL A 454 -3.48 4.18 12.08
CA VAL A 454 -3.15 3.42 13.30
C VAL A 454 -1.67 3.47 13.70
N THR A 455 -1.41 3.33 15.00
CA THR A 455 -0.17 2.76 15.51
C THR A 455 -0.42 1.35 16.05
N PHE A 456 0.35 0.38 15.55
CA PHE A 456 0.16 -1.05 15.81
C PHE A 456 1.48 -1.71 16.25
N PRO A 457 1.43 -2.78 17.07
CA PRO A 457 2.63 -3.53 17.46
C PRO A 457 3.16 -4.34 16.28
N PHE A 458 4.40 -4.09 15.85
CA PHE A 458 5.03 -4.79 14.73
C PHE A 458 6.00 -5.88 15.24
N PRO A 459 5.68 -7.19 15.06
CA PRO A 459 6.47 -8.28 15.66
C PRO A 459 7.96 -8.29 15.28
N PRO A 460 8.37 -8.04 14.01
CA PRO A 460 9.79 -7.97 13.62
C PRO A 460 10.60 -6.83 14.26
N ARG A 461 9.98 -5.96 15.08
CA ARG A 461 10.65 -4.97 15.93
C ARG A 461 10.27 -5.17 17.40
N ASN A 462 10.25 -6.41 17.88
CA ASN A 462 9.92 -6.81 19.25
C ASN A 462 8.56 -6.25 19.73
N ASN A 463 7.57 -6.23 18.83
CA ASN A 463 6.23 -5.67 19.06
C ASN A 463 6.19 -4.16 19.37
N LYS A 464 7.26 -3.39 19.08
CA LYS A 464 7.25 -1.92 19.17
C LYS A 464 6.06 -1.37 18.39
N LYS A 465 5.33 -0.41 18.98
CA LYS A 465 4.26 0.33 18.26
C LYS A 465 4.88 1.19 17.17
N VAL A 466 4.41 1.03 15.94
CA VAL A 466 4.87 1.75 14.74
C VAL A 466 3.67 2.21 13.89
N ASN A 467 3.91 3.17 13.01
CA ASN A 467 2.99 3.52 11.92
C ASN A 467 3.75 3.30 10.61
N ILE A 468 3.14 2.58 9.66
CA ILE A 468 3.73 2.26 8.36
C ILE A 468 2.71 2.59 7.28
N PRO A 469 2.71 3.82 6.73
CA PRO A 469 1.73 4.28 5.75
C PRO A 469 2.08 3.75 4.35
N HIS A 470 1.93 2.44 4.17
CA HIS A 470 2.16 1.76 2.90
C HIS A 470 0.85 1.16 2.39
N TRP A 471 0.67 1.23 1.07
CA TRP A 471 -0.50 0.67 0.39
C TRP A 471 -0.71 -0.81 0.75
N GLN A 472 0.38 -1.60 0.70
CA GLN A 472 0.43 -3.01 1.09
C GLN A 472 0.00 -3.24 2.54
N MET A 473 0.56 -2.48 3.50
CA MET A 473 0.21 -2.56 4.92
C MET A 473 -1.26 -2.26 5.20
N ALA A 474 -1.87 -1.33 4.45
CA ALA A 474 -3.29 -1.03 4.58
C ALA A 474 -4.17 -2.25 4.25
N HIS A 475 -3.82 -3.03 3.21
CA HIS A 475 -4.52 -4.28 2.87
C HIS A 475 -4.36 -5.31 4.00
N VAL A 476 -3.13 -5.47 4.54
CA VAL A 476 -2.87 -6.38 5.66
C VAL A 476 -3.73 -6.02 6.88
N HIS A 477 -3.79 -4.73 7.25
CA HIS A 477 -4.63 -4.27 8.36
C HIS A 477 -6.12 -4.58 8.11
N GLY A 478 -6.61 -4.41 6.88
CA GLY A 478 -7.98 -4.78 6.49
C GLY A 478 -8.27 -6.27 6.67
N ARG A 479 -7.39 -7.14 6.18
CA ARG A 479 -7.52 -8.60 6.29
C ARG A 479 -7.50 -9.08 7.74
N VAL A 480 -6.55 -8.59 8.54
CA VAL A 480 -6.43 -8.93 9.97
C VAL A 480 -7.65 -8.45 10.76
N ALA A 481 -8.15 -7.24 10.48
CA ALA A 481 -9.35 -6.71 11.12
C ALA A 481 -10.59 -7.56 10.82
N ALA A 482 -10.81 -7.96 9.57
CA ALA A 482 -11.92 -8.82 9.16
C ALA A 482 -11.91 -10.18 9.89
N LEU A 483 -10.77 -10.87 9.89
CA LEU A 483 -10.62 -12.15 10.61
C LEU A 483 -10.90 -11.99 12.12
N SER A 484 -10.39 -10.91 12.72
CA SER A 484 -10.57 -10.58 14.13
C SER A 484 -12.03 -10.23 14.48
N MET A 485 -12.78 -9.58 13.59
CA MET A 485 -14.22 -9.33 13.73
C MET A 485 -15.04 -10.62 13.77
N MET A 486 -14.58 -11.65 13.05
CA MET A 486 -15.16 -13.00 13.05
C MET A 486 -14.62 -13.89 14.19
N GLY A 487 -13.87 -13.33 15.15
CA GLY A 487 -13.32 -14.05 16.29
C GLY A 487 -12.13 -14.97 15.95
N ARG A 488 -11.57 -14.87 14.75
CA ARG A 488 -10.44 -15.69 14.32
C ARG A 488 -9.11 -15.00 14.62
N VAL A 489 -8.17 -15.75 15.19
CA VAL A 489 -6.80 -15.28 15.43
C VAL A 489 -6.03 -15.31 14.10
N SER A 490 -5.41 -14.18 13.74
CA SER A 490 -4.54 -14.07 12.57
C SER A 490 -3.15 -13.60 13.00
N GLU A 491 -2.11 -14.33 12.57
CA GLU A 491 -0.73 -13.94 12.79
C GLU A 491 -0.29 -12.88 11.77
N PHE A 492 0.49 -11.89 12.24
CA PHE A 492 0.99 -10.80 11.41
C PHE A 492 2.19 -11.24 10.55
N LYS A 493 1.93 -12.04 9.51
CA LYS A 493 2.94 -12.59 8.59
C LYS A 493 3.07 -11.72 7.33
N THR A 494 3.91 -10.68 7.42
CA THR A 494 4.28 -9.85 6.26
C THR A 494 5.59 -9.11 6.50
N VAL A 495 6.28 -8.77 5.41
CA VAL A 495 7.40 -7.81 5.40
C VAL A 495 6.89 -6.54 4.71
N PRO A 496 6.92 -5.36 5.37
CA PRO A 496 6.42 -4.14 4.76
C PRO A 496 7.13 -3.87 3.43
N TYR A 497 6.35 -3.65 2.37
CA TYR A 497 6.88 -3.47 1.01
C TYR A 497 6.29 -2.20 0.39
N PHE A 498 7.13 -1.41 -0.29
CA PHE A 498 6.65 -0.31 -1.11
C PHE A 498 7.53 -0.09 -2.35
N TRP A 499 7.03 0.75 -3.25
CA TRP A 499 7.72 1.19 -4.45
C TRP A 499 7.43 2.67 -4.69
N SER A 500 8.31 3.32 -5.44
CA SER A 500 8.08 4.67 -5.95
C SER A 500 8.70 4.79 -7.34
N ALA A 501 7.98 5.42 -8.26
CA ALA A 501 8.36 5.51 -9.68
C ALA A 501 8.47 6.98 -10.08
N MET A 502 9.68 7.40 -10.46
CA MET A 502 10.03 8.81 -10.72
C MET A 502 11.12 8.88 -11.79
N PHE A 503 11.02 9.83 -12.72
CA PHE A 503 12.00 10.09 -13.79
C PHE A 503 12.38 8.83 -14.60
N GLY A 504 11.40 7.99 -14.94
CA GLY A 504 11.62 6.72 -15.64
C GLY A 504 12.34 5.63 -14.84
N LYS A 505 12.66 5.88 -13.56
CA LYS A 505 13.29 4.93 -12.63
C LYS A 505 12.29 4.46 -11.59
N THR A 506 12.48 3.26 -11.06
CA THR A 506 11.69 2.72 -9.93
C THR A 506 12.61 2.34 -8.80
N ILE A 507 12.35 2.89 -7.60
CA ILE A 507 12.90 2.37 -6.35
C ILE A 507 11.91 1.40 -5.72
N ARG A 508 12.41 0.28 -5.21
CA ARG A 508 11.65 -0.72 -4.45
C ARG A 508 12.24 -0.84 -3.06
N TYR A 509 11.41 -1.16 -2.09
CA TYR A 509 11.80 -1.24 -0.69
C TYR A 509 11.09 -2.38 0.04
N ALA A 510 11.81 -3.06 0.93
CA ALA A 510 11.27 -4.09 1.82
C ALA A 510 11.86 -3.97 3.24
N GLY A 511 11.05 -4.25 4.26
CA GLY A 511 11.47 -4.20 5.68
C GLY A 511 10.98 -2.93 6.39
N TYR A 512 11.59 -2.60 7.53
CA TYR A 512 11.22 -1.40 8.30
C TYR A 512 12.48 -0.73 8.86
N GLY A 513 13.05 0.18 8.08
CA GLY A 513 14.33 0.83 8.37
C GLY A 513 14.30 2.00 9.36
N ASP A 514 13.16 2.41 9.94
CA ASP A 514 13.15 3.54 10.89
C ASP A 514 14.12 3.29 12.06
N GLY A 515 15.05 4.23 12.25
CA GLY A 515 16.17 4.09 13.18
C GLY A 515 17.29 3.15 12.71
N PHE A 516 17.55 3.06 11.40
CA PHE A 516 18.82 2.55 10.86
C PHE A 516 19.98 3.48 11.25
N ASP A 517 21.21 2.93 11.36
CA ASP A 517 22.42 3.66 11.70
C ASP A 517 23.49 3.68 10.59
N ASP A 518 23.46 2.71 9.65
CA ASP A 518 24.32 2.71 8.45
C ASP A 518 23.56 2.19 7.20
N VAL A 519 24.13 2.45 6.03
CA VAL A 519 23.62 2.04 4.72
C VAL A 519 24.76 1.46 3.90
N ILE A 520 24.76 0.14 3.71
CA ILE A 520 25.70 -0.59 2.86
C ILE A 520 25.19 -0.57 1.42
N ILE A 521 26.03 -0.15 0.48
CA ILE A 521 25.69 0.02 -0.93
C ILE A 521 26.41 -1.05 -1.75
N GLN A 522 25.69 -1.68 -2.65
CA GLN A 522 26.24 -2.57 -3.68
C GLN A 522 25.77 -2.11 -5.06
N GLY A 523 26.62 -2.26 -6.08
CA GLY A 523 26.40 -1.64 -7.39
C GLY A 523 26.74 -0.16 -7.38
N ASP A 524 26.14 0.60 -8.31
CA ASP A 524 26.56 1.97 -8.63
C ASP A 524 25.43 2.99 -8.41
N LEU A 525 25.73 4.04 -7.63
CA LEU A 525 24.81 5.13 -7.30
C LEU A 525 24.70 6.18 -8.41
N ASP A 526 25.70 6.31 -9.26
CA ASP A 526 25.77 7.27 -10.35
C ASP A 526 25.08 6.71 -11.61
N GLU A 527 25.20 5.41 -11.88
CA GLU A 527 24.37 4.69 -12.86
C GLU A 527 22.91 4.49 -12.40
N LEU A 528 22.63 4.74 -11.11
CA LEU A 528 21.37 4.41 -10.44
C LEU A 528 21.02 2.90 -10.58
N ARG A 529 22.03 2.04 -10.45
CA ARG A 529 21.92 0.58 -10.53
C ARG A 529 22.51 -0.06 -9.27
N PHE A 530 21.77 0.06 -8.16
CA PHE A 530 22.28 -0.27 -6.84
C PHE A 530 21.28 -1.03 -5.95
N VAL A 531 21.82 -1.64 -4.92
CA VAL A 531 21.13 -2.16 -3.73
C VAL A 531 21.64 -1.40 -2.52
N ALA A 532 20.74 -0.98 -1.63
CA ALA A 532 21.04 -0.27 -0.40
C ALA A 532 20.47 -1.05 0.79
N PHE A 533 21.33 -1.71 1.55
CA PHE A 533 20.98 -2.43 2.76
C PHE A 533 21.06 -1.49 3.96
N TYR A 534 19.94 -1.29 4.64
CA TYR A 534 19.84 -0.46 5.84
C TYR A 534 20.08 -1.32 7.07
N THR A 535 21.12 -1.01 7.83
CA THR A 535 21.46 -1.75 9.05
C THR A 535 21.05 -1.00 10.30
N ARG A 536 20.81 -1.75 11.37
CA ARG A 536 20.79 -1.23 12.72
C ARG A 536 21.73 -2.10 13.55
N SER A 537 22.87 -1.55 13.92
CA SER A 537 24.00 -2.30 14.44
C SER A 537 24.35 -3.44 13.45
N GLU A 538 24.46 -4.68 13.91
CA GLU A 538 24.86 -5.82 13.08
C GLU A 538 23.75 -6.42 12.21
N GLU A 539 22.53 -5.85 12.16
CA GLU A 539 21.39 -6.47 11.48
C GLU A 539 20.84 -5.61 10.35
N VAL A 540 20.62 -6.20 9.17
CA VAL A 540 19.87 -5.57 8.07
C VAL A 540 18.40 -5.53 8.44
N VAL A 541 17.86 -4.32 8.59
CA VAL A 541 16.46 -4.05 8.97
C VAL A 541 15.59 -3.64 7.78
N ALA A 542 16.21 -3.25 6.67
CA ALA A 542 15.52 -3.00 5.40
C ALA A 542 16.44 -3.09 4.17
N VAL A 543 15.76 -3.36 3.06
CA VAL A 543 16.07 -3.32 1.65
C VAL A 543 15.71 -2.08 0.84
N ALA A 544 16.57 -1.43 0.05
CA ALA A 544 16.11 -0.73 -1.15
C ALA A 544 16.91 -1.15 -2.40
N SER A 545 16.31 -1.06 -3.58
CA SER A 545 17.06 -1.14 -4.84
C SER A 545 16.48 -0.27 -5.95
N MET A 546 17.33 0.11 -6.88
CA MET A 546 16.96 0.75 -8.14
C MET A 546 17.64 0.02 -9.30
N ASN A 547 16.85 -0.39 -10.29
CA ASN A 547 17.29 -1.19 -11.46
C ASN A 547 18.06 -2.49 -11.13
N TYR A 548 17.79 -3.09 -9.97
CA TYR A 548 18.45 -4.30 -9.47
C TYR A 548 17.41 -5.35 -9.03
N ASP A 549 16.49 -5.72 -9.92
CA ASP A 549 15.41 -6.67 -9.61
C ASP A 549 15.88 -8.13 -9.77
N PRO A 550 15.37 -9.09 -8.98
CA PRO A 550 14.31 -8.95 -7.97
C PRO A 550 14.84 -8.92 -6.52
N ILE A 551 16.02 -8.33 -6.25
CA ILE A 551 16.72 -8.48 -4.95
C ILE A 551 15.89 -8.07 -3.74
N VAL A 552 15.06 -7.03 -3.85
CA VAL A 552 14.18 -6.56 -2.77
C VAL A 552 13.13 -7.61 -2.40
N SER A 553 12.62 -8.34 -3.39
CA SER A 553 11.73 -9.48 -3.15
C SER A 553 12.46 -10.70 -2.60
N ARG A 554 13.73 -10.94 -2.97
CA ARG A 554 14.57 -12.00 -2.37
C ARG A 554 14.81 -11.73 -0.88
N VAL A 555 15.21 -10.52 -0.52
CA VAL A 555 15.43 -10.13 0.87
C VAL A 555 14.12 -10.12 1.67
N ALA A 556 13.00 -9.72 1.06
CA ALA A 556 11.69 -9.84 1.70
C ALA A 556 11.33 -11.30 2.08
N GLU A 557 11.72 -12.28 1.26
CA GLU A 557 11.57 -13.70 1.61
C GLU A 557 12.48 -14.15 2.75
N VAL A 558 13.74 -13.68 2.78
CA VAL A 558 14.66 -13.99 3.89
C VAL A 558 14.15 -13.40 5.20
N LEU A 559 13.78 -12.12 5.21
CA LEU A 559 13.20 -11.44 6.38
C LEU A 559 11.87 -12.09 6.81
N GLY A 560 10.99 -12.42 5.85
CA GLY A 560 9.71 -13.08 6.10
C GLY A 560 9.87 -14.52 6.61
N SER A 561 11.00 -15.16 6.35
CA SER A 561 11.34 -16.47 6.89
C SER A 561 11.78 -16.45 8.37
N GLY A 562 11.98 -15.26 8.95
CA GLY A 562 12.53 -15.09 10.30
C GLY A 562 14.05 -15.17 10.39
N LYS A 563 14.74 -15.34 9.25
CA LYS A 563 16.21 -15.30 9.19
C LYS A 563 16.72 -13.86 9.25
N THR A 564 17.64 -13.59 10.16
CA THR A 564 18.39 -12.33 10.20
C THR A 564 19.50 -12.34 9.15
N ILE A 565 19.58 -11.27 8.36
CA ILE A 565 20.77 -10.96 7.54
C ILE A 565 21.68 -10.06 8.37
N LYS A 566 22.97 -10.41 8.52
CA LYS A 566 23.92 -9.59 9.26
C LYS A 566 24.64 -8.60 8.36
N LYS A 567 25.12 -7.50 8.95
CA LYS A 567 25.85 -6.43 8.24
C LYS A 567 27.02 -6.97 7.41
N ARG A 568 27.88 -7.77 8.04
CA ARG A 568 29.02 -8.46 7.39
C ARG A 568 28.64 -9.29 6.15
N ASP A 569 27.41 -9.82 6.10
CA ASP A 569 26.95 -10.70 5.01
C ASP A 569 26.64 -9.91 3.73
N VAL A 570 26.61 -8.58 3.80
CA VAL A 570 26.37 -7.66 2.66
C VAL A 570 27.51 -6.65 2.43
N GLU A 571 28.53 -6.61 3.29
CA GLU A 571 29.70 -5.73 3.14
C GLU A 571 30.69 -6.21 2.06
N THR A 572 30.75 -7.52 1.79
CA THR A 572 31.71 -8.13 0.84
C THR A 572 31.37 -7.88 -0.64
N GLY A 573 30.17 -7.35 -0.93
CA GLY A 573 29.65 -7.19 -2.29
C GLY A 573 29.09 -8.48 -2.91
N ASP A 574 29.35 -9.65 -2.32
CA ASP A 574 28.78 -10.92 -2.77
C ASP A 574 27.38 -11.15 -2.19
N ILE A 575 26.39 -11.14 -3.06
CA ILE A 575 24.98 -11.48 -2.78
C ILE A 575 24.51 -12.70 -3.58
N SER A 576 25.44 -13.51 -4.09
CA SER A 576 25.13 -14.82 -4.69
C SER A 576 24.23 -15.65 -3.78
N TRP A 577 24.50 -15.66 -2.47
CA TRP A 577 23.70 -16.35 -1.44
C TRP A 577 22.24 -15.86 -1.32
N LEU A 578 21.91 -14.62 -1.74
CA LEU A 578 20.52 -14.13 -1.85
C LEU A 578 19.87 -14.52 -3.19
N ILE A 579 20.68 -14.74 -4.22
CA ILE A 579 20.29 -15.06 -5.60
C ILE A 579 20.16 -16.57 -5.80
N ASP A 580 20.86 -17.36 -4.99
CA ASP A 580 21.02 -18.80 -5.21
C ASP A 580 19.70 -19.54 -5.15
N LYS A 581 19.59 -20.58 -5.97
CA LYS A 581 18.35 -21.33 -6.18
C LYS A 581 18.34 -22.61 -5.35
N GLY A 582 18.29 -22.45 -4.03
CA GLY A 582 17.95 -23.53 -3.10
C GLY A 582 18.92 -24.71 -3.09
N SER A 583 19.98 -24.59 -2.30
CA SER A 583 20.58 -25.75 -1.63
C SER A 583 20.08 -25.79 -0.17
N HIS A 584 19.62 -26.98 0.24
CA HIS A 584 18.98 -27.40 1.50
C HIS A 584 17.45 -27.49 1.49
#